data_AF-A0ABD3FJ27-F1
#
_entry.id   AF-A0ABD3FJ27-F1
#
_cell.length_a   1.000
_cell.length_b   1.000
_cell.length_c   1.000
_cell.angle_alpha   90.00
_cell.angle_beta   90.00
_cell.angle_gamma   90.00
#
_symmetry.space_group_name_H-M   'P 1'
#
loop_
_entity.id
_entity.type
_entity.pdbx_description
1 polymer ?
#
loop_
_entity_poly.entity_id
_entity_poly.type
_entity_poly.pdbx_seq_one_letter_code
_entity_poly.pdbx_strand_id
1 'polypeptide(L)'
;MRAAFFALKQGKTSMRDYVQKARHLVSCIDVNPIDMATQVHVFIFGMREGMTRYCLVRAEPKTLEQAFALALREDYTVASSYAKPMSAEARVSAPEPMEIDAVEASAPDKPRGFQSFRGDRGGRGGRGGRGQGPLTCFRCQKQGHRAAVCRAPAPVLVNIEAADMSAADMSGASKNGEDQ
;
A
#
# COMPACT_ATOMS: atom_id res chain seq x y z
N MET A 1 24.27 -17.56 22.15
CA MET A 1 24.09 -16.70 20.95
C MET A 1 25.07 -17.05 19.82
N ARG A 2 26.38 -17.12 20.08
CA ARG A 2 27.39 -17.47 19.06
C ARG A 2 27.10 -18.78 18.29
N ALA A 3 26.78 -19.87 19.00
CA ALA A 3 26.41 -21.14 18.36
C ALA A 3 25.14 -21.04 17.50
N ALA A 4 24.14 -20.27 17.95
CA ALA A 4 22.89 -20.05 17.20
C ALA A 4 23.13 -19.25 15.91
N PHE A 5 24.12 -18.33 15.91
CA PHE A 5 24.55 -17.64 14.71
C PHE A 5 25.24 -18.58 13.71
N PHE A 6 26.12 -19.48 14.16
CA PHE A 6 26.72 -20.48 13.27
C PHE A 6 25.71 -21.50 12.72
N ALA A 7 24.64 -21.77 13.45
CA ALA A 7 23.53 -22.62 12.99
C ALA A 7 22.47 -21.85 12.18
N LEU A 8 22.70 -20.57 11.87
CA LEU A 8 21.74 -19.73 11.15
C LEU A 8 21.51 -20.27 9.72
N LYS A 9 20.24 -20.55 9.41
CA LYS A 9 19.79 -20.93 8.06
C LYS A 9 18.51 -20.19 7.72
N GLN A 10 18.39 -19.72 6.48
CA GLN A 10 17.19 -19.04 5.99
C GLN A 10 16.01 -20.01 5.89
N GLY A 11 16.24 -21.23 5.40
CA GLY A 11 15.17 -22.22 5.24
C GLY A 11 13.98 -21.64 4.47
N LYS A 12 12.78 -21.68 5.07
CA LYS A 12 11.52 -21.17 4.50
C LYS A 12 11.21 -19.70 4.84
N THR A 13 12.03 -19.02 5.66
CA THR A 13 11.74 -17.65 6.10
C THR A 13 11.94 -16.63 4.96
N SER A 14 11.25 -15.49 5.06
CA SER A 14 11.49 -14.37 4.16
C SER A 14 12.92 -13.84 4.34
N MET A 15 13.44 -13.12 3.33
CA MET A 15 14.77 -12.50 3.44
C MET A 15 14.82 -11.45 4.57
N ARG A 16 13.71 -10.73 4.79
CA ARG A 16 13.61 -9.72 5.85
C ARG A 16 13.74 -10.34 7.24
N ASP A 17 12.99 -11.41 7.51
CA ASP A 17 13.03 -12.09 8.81
C ASP A 17 14.41 -12.72 9.06
N TYR A 18 15.02 -13.26 8.00
CA TYR A 18 16.36 -13.82 8.06
C TYR A 18 17.42 -12.77 8.45
N VAL A 19 17.40 -11.61 7.78
CA VAL A 19 18.29 -10.47 8.09
C VAL A 19 18.06 -9.95 9.51
N GLN A 20 16.82 -9.82 9.94
CA GLN A 20 16.49 -9.38 11.30
C GLN A 20 17.00 -10.35 12.36
N LYS A 21 16.80 -11.66 12.15
CA LYS A 21 17.31 -12.71 13.03
C LYS A 21 18.83 -12.69 13.09
N ALA A 22 19.50 -12.56 11.95
CA ALA A 22 20.96 -12.45 11.89
C ALA A 22 21.46 -11.23 12.67
N ARG A 23 20.85 -10.05 12.44
CA ARG A 23 21.19 -8.81 13.15
C ARG A 23 21.02 -8.95 14.66
N HIS A 24 19.90 -9.53 15.10
CA HIS A 24 19.64 -9.76 16.52
C HIS A 24 20.67 -10.71 17.15
N LEU A 25 20.99 -11.81 16.46
CA LEU A 25 21.99 -12.76 16.96
C LEU A 25 23.37 -12.12 17.11
N VAL A 26 23.79 -11.27 16.16
CA VAL A 26 25.07 -10.56 16.23
C VAL A 26 25.04 -9.48 17.31
N SER A 27 23.94 -8.74 17.47
CA SER A 27 23.82 -7.72 18.52
C SER A 27 23.86 -8.29 19.93
N CYS A 28 23.53 -9.57 20.11
CA CYS A 28 23.59 -10.22 21.42
C CYS A 28 24.93 -10.93 21.68
N ILE A 29 25.91 -10.82 20.79
CA ILE A 29 27.27 -11.35 20.98
C ILE A 29 28.16 -10.19 21.43
N ASP A 30 28.01 -9.79 22.69
CA ASP A 30 28.82 -8.71 23.28
C ASP A 30 30.20 -9.21 23.74
N VAL A 31 30.28 -10.49 24.12
CA VAL A 31 31.53 -11.10 24.62
C VAL A 31 32.24 -11.78 23.45
N ASN A 32 33.46 -11.30 23.13
CA ASN A 32 34.32 -11.77 22.05
C ASN A 32 33.60 -11.79 20.68
N PRO A 33 33.51 -10.64 20.00
CA PRO A 33 32.82 -10.55 18.71
C PRO A 33 33.40 -11.54 17.70
N ILE A 34 32.54 -12.06 16.82
CA ILE A 34 32.98 -12.88 15.68
C ILE A 34 33.69 -11.95 14.69
N ASP A 35 34.76 -12.41 14.05
CA ASP A 35 35.41 -11.67 12.97
C ASP A 35 34.42 -11.35 11.83
N MET A 36 34.54 -10.16 11.22
CA MET A 36 33.60 -9.65 10.22
C MET A 36 33.51 -10.55 8.98
N ALA A 37 34.65 -11.08 8.51
CA ALA A 37 34.66 -11.98 7.37
C ALA A 37 33.92 -13.29 7.69
N THR A 38 34.10 -13.80 8.91
CA THR A 38 33.38 -14.98 9.38
C THR A 38 31.87 -14.71 9.49
N GLN A 39 31.46 -13.53 9.99
CA GLN A 39 30.05 -13.17 10.07
C GLN A 39 29.39 -13.14 8.70
N VAL A 40 30.04 -12.48 7.73
CA VAL A 40 29.56 -12.41 6.34
C VAL A 40 29.48 -13.81 5.74
N HIS A 41 30.52 -14.63 5.91
CA HIS A 41 30.56 -15.98 5.35
C HIS A 41 29.41 -16.85 5.90
N VAL A 42 29.19 -16.84 7.22
CA VAL A 42 28.08 -17.58 7.85
C VAL A 42 26.74 -17.08 7.33
N PHE A 43 26.56 -15.76 7.20
CA PHE A 43 25.33 -15.17 6.69
C PHE A 43 25.03 -15.61 5.25
N ILE A 44 26.00 -15.49 4.34
CA ILE A 44 25.86 -15.87 2.92
C ILE A 44 25.66 -17.38 2.76
N PHE A 45 26.40 -18.19 3.53
CA PHE A 45 26.30 -19.65 3.47
C PHE A 45 24.96 -20.16 4.03
N GLY A 46 24.41 -19.48 5.04
CA GLY A 46 23.10 -19.79 5.61
C GLY A 46 21.91 -19.39 4.74
N MET A 47 22.12 -18.58 3.70
CA MET A 47 21.06 -18.19 2.75
C MET A 47 20.58 -19.37 1.91
N ARG A 48 19.31 -19.31 1.52
CA ARG A 48 18.75 -20.24 0.53
C ARG A 48 19.52 -20.10 -0.79
N GLU A 49 19.78 -21.23 -1.42
CA GLU A 49 20.35 -21.26 -2.77
C GLU A 49 19.42 -20.56 -3.77
N GLY A 50 20.01 -19.74 -4.64
CA GLY A 50 19.26 -18.93 -5.60
C GLY A 50 20.04 -17.71 -6.04
N MET A 51 19.38 -16.87 -6.84
CA MET A 51 20.01 -15.70 -7.46
C MET A 51 20.53 -14.71 -6.42
N THR A 52 19.80 -14.50 -5.33
CA THR A 52 20.20 -13.59 -4.25
C THR A 52 21.52 -14.03 -3.60
N ARG A 53 21.67 -15.32 -3.26
CA ARG A 53 22.93 -15.85 -2.70
C ARG A 53 24.08 -15.74 -3.70
N TYR A 54 23.82 -16.03 -4.97
CA TYR A 54 24.82 -15.89 -6.04
C TYR A 54 25.31 -14.44 -6.18
N CYS A 55 24.40 -13.45 -6.18
CA CYS A 55 24.78 -12.03 -6.23
C CYS A 55 25.68 -11.62 -5.07
N LEU A 56 25.43 -12.12 -3.86
CA LEU A 56 26.23 -11.79 -2.68
C LEU A 56 27.62 -12.41 -2.72
N VAL A 57 27.74 -13.66 -3.20
CA VAL A 57 29.06 -14.30 -3.39
C VAL A 57 29.91 -13.50 -4.39
N ARG A 58 29.30 -13.03 -5.48
CA ARG A 58 30.02 -12.23 -6.49
C ARG A 58 30.36 -10.81 -6.03
N ALA A 59 29.52 -10.22 -5.18
CA ALA A 59 29.72 -8.86 -4.70
C ALA A 59 30.76 -8.76 -3.58
N GLU A 60 31.12 -9.88 -2.93
CA GLU A 60 32.11 -9.97 -1.86
C GLU A 60 31.95 -8.85 -0.80
N PRO A 61 30.79 -8.76 -0.11
CA PRO A 61 30.57 -7.72 0.89
C PRO A 61 31.61 -7.82 2.01
N LYS A 62 32.19 -6.68 2.39
CA LYS A 62 33.23 -6.63 3.42
C LYS A 62 32.67 -6.57 4.83
N THR A 63 31.41 -6.16 4.96
CA THR A 63 30.71 -6.05 6.25
C THR A 63 29.36 -6.73 6.22
N LEU A 64 28.87 -7.09 7.40
CA LEU A 64 27.57 -7.73 7.55
C LEU A 64 26.43 -6.79 7.14
N GLU A 65 26.55 -5.49 7.41
CA GLU A 65 25.58 -4.47 7.01
C GLU A 65 25.50 -4.33 5.49
N GLN A 66 26.64 -4.38 4.79
CA GLN A 66 26.66 -4.41 3.33
C GLN A 66 25.97 -5.67 2.82
N ALA A 67 26.27 -6.84 3.41
CA ALA A 67 25.60 -8.08 3.05
C ALA A 67 24.08 -8.00 3.27
N PHE A 68 23.60 -7.39 4.37
CA PHE A 68 22.19 -7.18 4.62
C PHE A 68 21.52 -6.27 3.58
N ALA A 69 22.15 -5.13 3.24
CA ALA A 69 21.62 -4.21 2.24
C ALA A 69 21.54 -4.87 0.86
N LEU A 70 22.59 -5.62 0.48
CA LEU A 70 22.62 -6.38 -0.76
C LEU A 70 21.54 -7.47 -0.77
N ALA A 71 21.42 -8.27 0.29
CA ALA A 71 20.44 -9.34 0.35
C ALA A 71 19.01 -8.82 0.16
N LEU A 72 18.66 -7.72 0.81
CA LEU A 72 17.33 -7.12 0.69
C LEU A 72 17.09 -6.50 -0.69
N ARG A 73 18.09 -5.85 -1.26
CA ARG A 73 17.99 -5.27 -2.61
C ARG A 73 17.81 -6.37 -3.66
N GLU A 74 18.64 -7.41 -3.61
CA GLU A 74 18.61 -8.47 -4.60
C GLU A 74 17.38 -9.40 -4.44
N ASP A 75 16.90 -9.61 -3.20
CA ASP A 75 15.62 -10.30 -2.98
C ASP A 75 14.46 -9.50 -3.59
N TYR A 76 14.49 -8.17 -3.48
CA TYR A 76 13.51 -7.30 -4.14
C TYR A 76 13.64 -7.30 -5.67
N THR A 77 14.85 -7.29 -6.24
CA THR A 77 15.01 -7.31 -7.71
C THR A 77 14.54 -8.63 -8.30
N VAL A 78 14.90 -9.75 -7.67
CA VAL A 78 14.38 -11.08 -8.00
C VAL A 78 12.88 -11.12 -7.80
N ALA A 79 12.37 -10.46 -6.75
CA ALA A 79 10.96 -10.41 -6.50
C ALA A 79 10.17 -9.64 -7.56
N SER A 80 10.69 -8.48 -7.93
CA SER A 80 10.09 -7.61 -8.91
C SER A 80 10.19 -8.18 -10.33
N SER A 81 11.15 -9.03 -10.64
CA SER A 81 11.28 -9.61 -11.98
C SER A 81 10.22 -10.67 -12.29
N TYR A 82 9.72 -11.38 -11.27
CA TYR A 82 8.58 -12.28 -11.43
C TYR A 82 7.24 -11.54 -11.39
N ALA A 83 7.19 -10.31 -10.86
CA ALA A 83 5.98 -9.51 -10.89
C ALA A 83 5.70 -9.12 -12.34
N LYS A 84 4.51 -9.47 -12.84
CA LYS A 84 4.05 -9.07 -14.17
C LYS A 84 4.22 -7.55 -14.29
N PRO A 85 4.93 -7.02 -15.31
CA PRO A 85 4.94 -5.59 -15.54
C PRO A 85 3.48 -5.16 -15.71
N MET A 86 3.07 -4.10 -14.99
CA MET A 86 1.79 -3.46 -15.28
C MET A 86 1.73 -3.19 -16.78
N SER A 87 0.72 -3.73 -17.44
CA SER A 87 0.65 -3.71 -18.89
C SER A 87 0.57 -2.26 -19.37
N ALA A 88 1.12 -1.99 -20.56
CA ALA A 88 1.24 -0.63 -21.09
C ALA A 88 -0.13 0.08 -21.19
N GLU A 89 -1.22 -0.68 -21.25
CA GLU A 89 -2.61 -0.22 -21.28
C GLU A 89 -3.01 0.53 -19.99
N ALA A 90 -2.38 0.26 -18.85
CA ALA A 90 -2.59 1.04 -17.62
C ALA A 90 -1.91 2.42 -17.67
N ARG A 91 -0.91 2.61 -18.55
CA ARG A 91 -0.26 3.91 -18.80
C ARG A 91 -1.02 4.78 -19.80
N VAL A 92 -1.92 4.20 -20.59
CA VAL A 92 -2.74 4.92 -21.59
C VAL A 92 -3.82 5.80 -20.93
N SER A 93 -4.20 5.52 -19.69
CA SER A 93 -5.19 6.32 -18.95
C SER A 93 -4.57 7.43 -18.07
N ALA A 94 -3.24 7.56 -18.05
CA ALA A 94 -2.60 8.71 -17.43
C ALA A 94 -2.72 9.90 -18.40
N PRO A 95 -3.26 11.05 -17.97
CA PRO A 95 -3.28 12.24 -18.82
C PRO A 95 -1.85 12.60 -19.21
N GLU A 96 -1.65 12.96 -20.48
CA GLU A 96 -0.34 13.36 -20.98
C GLU A 96 0.28 14.44 -20.08
N PRO A 97 1.57 14.34 -19.77
CA PRO A 97 2.26 15.36 -19.01
C PRO A 97 2.20 16.67 -19.79
N MET A 98 1.55 17.68 -19.20
CA MET A 98 1.45 19.00 -19.80
C MET A 98 2.86 19.58 -20.00
N GLU A 99 3.17 20.03 -21.22
CA GLU A 99 4.37 20.79 -21.50
C GLU A 99 4.22 22.17 -20.84
N ILE A 100 5.10 22.46 -19.87
CA ILE A 100 5.14 23.75 -19.19
C ILE A 100 6.23 24.56 -19.90
N ASP A 101 5.86 25.26 -20.97
CA ASP A 101 6.75 26.25 -21.59
C ASP A 101 6.98 27.42 -20.64
N ALA A 102 8.24 27.82 -20.50
CA ALA A 102 8.64 28.94 -19.67
C ALA A 102 7.99 30.23 -20.18
N VAL A 103 7.11 30.83 -19.37
CA VAL A 103 6.62 32.19 -19.62
C VAL A 103 7.81 33.14 -19.44
N GLU A 104 8.32 33.68 -20.55
CA GLU A 104 9.17 34.87 -20.55
C GLU A 104 8.39 36.02 -19.92
N ALA A 105 8.79 36.39 -18.70
CA ALA A 105 8.23 37.51 -17.97
C ALA A 105 8.69 38.83 -18.62
N SER A 106 7.93 39.32 -19.59
CA SER A 106 7.96 40.73 -19.97
C SER A 106 6.75 41.44 -19.36
N ALA A 107 7.00 42.15 -18.26
CA ALA A 107 6.09 43.17 -17.75
C ALA A 107 6.34 44.52 -18.46
N PRO A 108 5.53 45.56 -18.25
CA PRO A 108 4.15 45.71 -18.74
C PRO A 108 4.00 47.00 -19.57
N ASP A 109 3.26 46.98 -20.69
CA ASP A 109 2.90 48.21 -21.40
C ASP A 109 1.39 48.35 -21.67
N LYS A 110 0.79 49.14 -20.78
CA LYS A 110 -0.30 50.12 -20.99
C LYS A 110 -1.78 49.65 -21.07
N PRO A 111 -2.68 50.29 -20.30
CA PRO A 111 -4.12 50.02 -20.34
C PRO A 111 -4.81 50.86 -21.44
N ARG A 112 -5.71 50.24 -22.20
CA ARG A 112 -6.74 50.97 -22.97
C ARG A 112 -8.10 50.30 -22.79
N GLY A 113 -9.00 51.06 -22.17
CA GLY A 113 -10.39 51.19 -22.61
C GLY A 113 -11.33 50.03 -22.33
N PHE A 114 -12.02 50.10 -21.19
CA PHE A 114 -13.34 49.50 -21.02
C PHE A 114 -14.31 50.13 -22.04
N GLN A 115 -14.70 49.36 -23.06
CA GLN A 115 -15.87 49.67 -23.89
C GLN A 115 -16.79 48.46 -23.91
N SER A 116 -17.91 48.61 -23.21
CA SER A 116 -19.08 47.76 -23.29
C SER A 116 -19.56 47.63 -24.74
N PHE A 117 -19.56 46.40 -25.26
CA PHE A 117 -20.43 46.02 -26.37
C PHE A 117 -21.52 45.09 -25.87
N ARG A 118 -22.75 45.54 -26.12
CA ARG A 118 -24.01 44.87 -25.83
C ARG A 118 -24.05 43.49 -26.50
N GLY A 119 -24.31 42.46 -25.70
CA GLY A 119 -24.90 41.21 -26.18
C GLY A 119 -26.42 41.32 -26.06
N ASP A 120 -27.08 41.37 -27.21
CA ASP A 120 -28.52 41.39 -27.36
C ASP A 120 -29.17 40.04 -26.97
N ARG A 121 -30.46 40.12 -26.65
CA ARG A 121 -31.30 39.11 -26.02
C ARG A 121 -31.41 37.80 -26.81
N GLY A 122 -31.09 36.70 -26.14
CA GLY A 122 -31.52 35.34 -26.49
C GLY A 122 -32.22 34.66 -25.32
N GLY A 123 -33.35 35.22 -24.86
CA GLY A 123 -34.17 34.59 -23.83
C GLY A 123 -35.02 33.45 -24.39
N ARG A 124 -34.68 32.20 -24.04
CA ARG A 124 -35.67 31.14 -23.84
C ARG A 124 -35.56 30.65 -22.40
N GLY A 125 -36.65 30.81 -21.67
CA GLY A 125 -36.73 30.57 -20.24
C GLY A 125 -36.47 29.12 -19.83
N GLY A 126 -35.79 29.00 -18.70
CA GLY A 126 -36.32 28.36 -17.49
C GLY A 126 -36.67 26.87 -17.56
N ARG A 127 -35.79 26.07 -16.95
CA ARG A 127 -36.05 24.95 -16.00
C ARG A 127 -34.65 24.48 -15.55
N GLY A 128 -34.09 24.95 -14.44
CA GLY A 128 -34.54 24.66 -13.07
C GLY A 128 -33.46 23.80 -12.41
N GLY A 129 -32.65 24.41 -11.54
CA GLY A 129 -31.51 23.77 -10.88
C GLY A 129 -31.91 22.48 -10.16
N ARG A 130 -31.07 21.45 -10.29
CA ARG A 130 -31.13 20.29 -9.39
C ARG A 130 -30.77 20.81 -8.00
N GLY A 131 -31.80 20.85 -7.16
CA GLY A 131 -31.81 21.54 -5.89
C GLY A 131 -30.59 21.23 -5.05
N GLN A 132 -30.05 22.28 -4.45
CA GLN A 132 -29.27 22.19 -3.23
C GLN A 132 -30.22 21.67 -2.15
N GLY A 133 -30.38 20.35 -2.09
CA GLY A 133 -30.98 19.69 -0.94
C GLY A 133 -30.20 20.13 0.31
N PRO A 134 -30.88 20.40 1.43
CA PRO A 134 -30.22 20.88 2.64
C PRO A 134 -29.10 19.89 3.02
N LEU A 135 -27.86 20.41 3.08
CA LEU A 135 -26.66 19.62 3.39
C LEU A 135 -26.91 18.85 4.70
N THR A 136 -27.03 17.53 4.62
CA THR A 136 -27.13 16.63 5.76
C THR A 136 -25.73 16.25 6.24
N CYS A 137 -25.53 16.27 7.55
CA CYS A 137 -24.28 15.86 8.15
C CYS A 137 -24.14 14.32 8.13
N PHE A 138 -23.10 13.78 7.49
CA PHE A 138 -22.86 12.33 7.44
C PHE A 138 -22.62 11.66 8.81
N ARG A 139 -22.33 12.43 9.88
CA ARG A 139 -22.16 11.91 11.24
C ARG A 139 -23.47 11.75 12.01
N CYS A 140 -24.46 12.61 11.79
CA CYS A 140 -25.70 12.64 12.59
C CYS A 140 -26.99 12.69 11.75
N GLN A 141 -26.87 12.69 10.42
CA GLN A 141 -27.95 12.79 9.44
C GLN A 141 -28.85 14.04 9.59
N LYS A 142 -28.47 15.01 10.42
CA LYS A 142 -29.19 16.29 10.59
C LYS A 142 -28.77 17.31 9.52
N GLN A 143 -29.72 18.13 9.08
CA GLN A 143 -29.50 19.22 8.14
C GLN A 143 -28.85 20.44 8.84
N GLY A 144 -28.14 21.28 8.08
CA GLY A 144 -27.68 22.60 8.55
C GLY A 144 -26.21 22.69 8.98
N HIS A 145 -25.43 21.61 8.91
CA HIS A 145 -23.97 21.66 9.10
C HIS A 145 -23.25 20.49 8.39
N ARG A 146 -21.94 20.65 8.15
CA ARG A 146 -21.08 19.59 7.58
C ARG A 146 -20.48 18.72 8.69
N ALA A 147 -20.09 17.49 8.35
CA ALA A 147 -19.44 16.54 9.27
C ALA A 147 -18.21 17.13 9.99
N ALA A 148 -17.49 18.06 9.36
CA ALA A 148 -16.35 18.75 9.94
C ALA A 148 -16.70 19.67 11.13
N VAL A 149 -17.93 20.18 11.19
CA VAL A 149 -18.42 21.12 12.24
C VAL A 149 -19.35 20.40 13.23
N CYS A 150 -19.56 19.10 13.06
CA CYS A 150 -20.46 18.32 13.88
C CYS A 150 -19.84 18.03 15.25
N ARG A 151 -20.50 18.51 16.32
CA ARG A 151 -20.16 18.23 17.73
C ARG A 151 -20.80 16.96 18.29
N ALA A 152 -21.43 16.11 17.46
CA ALA A 152 -21.96 14.83 17.94
C ALA A 152 -20.79 13.90 18.34
N PRO A 153 -20.88 13.21 19.49
CA PRO A 153 -19.88 12.22 19.88
C PRO A 153 -19.83 11.11 18.82
N ALA A 154 -18.62 10.60 18.54
CA ALA A 154 -18.43 9.54 17.55
C ALA A 154 -19.31 8.33 17.92
N PRO A 155 -20.06 7.76 16.96
CA PRO A 155 -20.84 6.56 17.25
C PRO A 155 -19.88 5.44 17.63
N VAL A 156 -20.01 4.97 18.87
CA VAL A 156 -19.35 3.75 19.33
C VAL A 156 -20.11 2.61 18.65
N LEU A 157 -19.45 1.89 17.75
CA LEU A 157 -20.00 0.65 17.18
C LEU A 157 -20.06 -0.37 18.32
N VAL A 158 -21.24 -0.50 18.94
CA VAL A 158 -21.57 -1.64 19.79
C VAL A 158 -22.06 -2.73 18.85
N ASN A 159 -21.29 -3.81 18.70
CA ASN A 159 -21.76 -5.03 18.08
C ASN A 159 -22.94 -5.55 18.92
N ILE A 160 -24.16 -5.42 18.38
CA ILE A 160 -25.31 -6.13 18.90
C ILE A 160 -25.34 -7.45 18.12
N GLU A 161 -24.92 -8.53 18.78
CA GLU A 161 -25.29 -9.88 18.38
C GLU A 161 -26.82 -9.97 18.41
N ALA A 162 -27.41 -10.06 17.22
CA ALA A 162 -28.83 -10.36 17.08
C ALA A 162 -29.05 -11.84 17.43
N ALA A 163 -29.44 -12.09 18.67
CA ALA A 163 -30.18 -13.29 19.02
C ALA A 163 -31.68 -12.94 18.95
N ASP A 164 -32.41 -13.61 18.05
CA ASP A 164 -33.72 -14.13 18.41
C ASP A 164 -34.16 -15.25 17.46
N MET A 165 -34.59 -16.33 18.10
CA MET A 165 -35.18 -17.52 17.49
C MET A 165 -36.68 -17.29 17.31
N SER A 166 -37.26 -17.69 16.16
CA SER A 166 -38.47 -18.54 16.14
C SER A 166 -38.91 -18.96 14.75
N ALA A 167 -39.00 -20.29 14.61
CA ALA A 167 -40.00 -21.09 13.90
C ALA A 167 -40.53 -20.67 12.52
N ALA A 168 -40.12 -21.42 11.50
CA ALA A 168 -41.04 -21.95 10.50
C ALA A 168 -40.51 -23.30 9.98
N ASP A 169 -41.45 -24.22 9.87
CA ASP A 169 -41.29 -25.67 9.78
C ASP A 169 -41.19 -26.17 8.32
N MET A 170 -40.73 -27.42 8.18
CA MET A 170 -40.88 -28.38 7.08
C MET A 170 -40.25 -28.14 5.69
N SER A 171 -39.22 -28.94 5.37
CA SER A 171 -39.28 -29.92 4.27
C SER A 171 -37.98 -30.74 4.16
N GLY A 172 -37.97 -31.95 4.72
CA GLY A 172 -36.90 -32.94 4.54
C GLY A 172 -37.45 -34.17 3.82
N ALA A 173 -37.11 -34.31 2.54
CA ALA A 173 -37.48 -35.46 1.72
C ALA A 173 -36.71 -36.72 2.15
N SER A 174 -37.43 -37.77 2.56
CA SER A 174 -36.89 -39.11 2.80
C SER A 174 -36.77 -39.88 1.49
N LYS A 175 -35.61 -40.49 1.25
CA LYS A 175 -35.39 -41.47 0.17
C LYS A 175 -35.80 -42.86 0.66
N ASN A 176 -36.72 -43.48 -0.07
CA ASN A 176 -37.15 -44.88 0.12
C ASN A 176 -36.09 -45.88 -0.37
N GLY A 177 -36.03 -47.02 0.33
CA GLY A 177 -35.37 -48.29 -0.01
C GLY A 177 -35.32 -49.13 1.28
N GLU A 178 -35.65 -50.41 1.40
CA GLU A 178 -35.81 -51.55 0.48
C GLU A 178 -36.55 -52.69 1.23
N ASP A 179 -37.10 -53.64 0.47
CA ASP A 179 -37.26 -55.09 0.71
C ASP A 179 -37.34 -55.69 2.14
N GLN A 180 -38.51 -56.26 2.50
CA GLN A 180 -38.78 -57.71 2.64
C GLN A 180 -40.14 -57.98 3.32
#